data_AF-A0A5P9C9G3-F1
#
_entry.id   AF-A0A5P9C9G3-F1
#
_cell.length_a   1.000
_cell.length_b   1.000
_cell.length_c   1.000
_cell.angle_alpha   90.00
_cell.angle_beta   90.00
_cell.angle_gamma   90.00
#
_symmetry.space_group_name_H-M   'P 1'
#
loop_
_entity.id
_entity.type
_entity.pdbx_description
1 polymer ?
#
loop_
_entity_poly.entity_id
_entity_poly.type
_entity_poly.pdbx_seq_one_letter_code
_entity_poly.pdbx_strand_id
1 'polypeptide(L)'
;MRRDSGSLVEGAPGASGFIGWIRGCTLLLSVVLLAGCAGRGAEPPKPATNPLENMNELLLSLAQRLETLATGDRELALALRSQAESLDSLGRSQPALEAIDKALALAPDAELRQELLSTKAAILFSLDRASDALAILVPMLGLEQSPSAEQMAAGQGDLSQEYIVAAFCYMRLERWSDAARALSRTQPAGPEDDLAAYVALTYSYIKARSGESVSDAWLDAQVEFSAANDAGHYGALIQMWRGDFNRDQIAKGLSALKGTEQQDALGEVLFHRMAYARYVEDDPDMAAELYGRLNDLAPYGNIEWIYARQLIGTVR
;
A
#
# COMPACT_ATOMS: atom_id res chain seq x y z
N MET A 1 -28.10 -49.83 27.23
CA MET A 1 -26.82 -49.27 26.76
C MET A 1 -26.90 -49.08 25.26
N ARG A 2 -27.37 -47.91 24.83
CA ARG A 2 -27.50 -47.51 23.42
C ARG A 2 -26.50 -46.39 23.18
N ARG A 3 -25.76 -46.50 22.07
CA ARG A 3 -24.85 -45.49 21.53
C ARG A 3 -25.69 -44.34 20.97
N ASP A 4 -25.43 -43.13 21.44
CA ASP A 4 -25.93 -41.90 20.80
C ASP A 4 -24.82 -41.28 19.96
N SER A 5 -25.17 -41.12 18.68
CA SER A 5 -24.49 -40.38 17.64
C SER A 5 -24.95 -38.92 17.68
N GLY A 6 -24.08 -38.01 18.10
CA GLY A 6 -24.29 -36.56 17.99
C GLY A 6 -23.39 -35.99 16.89
N SER A 7 -24.01 -35.50 15.82
CA SER A 7 -23.36 -34.86 14.67
C SER A 7 -22.78 -33.49 15.06
N LEU A 8 -21.48 -33.32 14.87
CA LEU A 8 -20.83 -32.01 14.79
C LEU A 8 -21.12 -31.45 13.39
N VAL A 9 -21.92 -30.39 13.33
CA VAL A 9 -22.03 -29.54 12.14
C VAL A 9 -20.91 -28.51 12.27
N GLU A 10 -19.84 -28.70 11.51
CA GLU A 10 -18.78 -27.71 11.32
C GLU A 10 -19.35 -26.49 10.59
N GLY A 11 -19.34 -25.35 11.26
CA GLY A 11 -19.54 -24.05 10.62
C GLY A 11 -18.29 -23.67 9.85
N ALA A 12 -18.44 -23.40 8.56
CA ALA A 12 -17.37 -22.87 7.72
C ALA A 12 -16.98 -21.46 8.19
N PRO A 13 -15.69 -21.15 8.38
CA PRO A 13 -15.24 -19.79 8.66
C PRO A 13 -15.30 -18.93 7.38
N GLY A 14 -15.88 -17.75 7.52
CA GLY A 14 -16.04 -16.74 6.47
C GLY A 14 -14.70 -16.22 5.95
N ALA A 15 -14.70 -15.91 4.65
CA ALA A 15 -13.61 -15.31 3.93
C ALA A 15 -13.34 -13.88 4.44
N SER A 16 -12.22 -13.71 5.13
CA SER A 16 -11.71 -12.44 5.63
C SER A 16 -10.50 -11.99 4.80
N GLY A 17 -10.56 -10.76 4.29
CA GLY A 17 -9.43 -9.81 4.22
C GLY A 17 -8.23 -10.16 3.35
N PHE A 18 -8.00 -9.35 2.32
CA PHE A 18 -6.93 -9.42 1.32
C PHE A 18 -5.49 -9.17 1.89
N ILE A 19 -5.26 -9.27 3.19
CA ILE A 19 -3.94 -9.08 3.86
C ILE A 19 -3.41 -10.40 4.46
N GLY A 20 -4.12 -11.52 4.28
CA GLY A 20 -3.80 -12.79 4.95
C GLY A 20 -2.90 -13.80 4.22
N TRP A 21 -2.37 -13.53 3.02
CA TRP A 21 -1.61 -14.54 2.26
C TRP A 21 -0.32 -13.98 1.67
N ILE A 22 0.82 -14.24 2.34
CA ILE A 22 2.04 -14.80 1.75
C ILE A 22 2.73 -15.62 2.85
N ARG A 23 2.59 -16.94 2.82
CA ARG A 23 3.48 -17.87 3.50
C ARG A 23 3.95 -18.93 2.51
N GLY A 24 5.24 -18.85 2.18
CA GLY A 24 6.04 -19.99 1.71
C GLY A 24 6.12 -20.21 0.19
N CYS A 25 7.24 -19.81 -0.41
CA CYS A 25 8.21 -20.74 -0.98
C CYS A 25 9.47 -20.01 -1.48
N THR A 26 10.62 -20.64 -1.24
CA THR A 26 12.01 -20.20 -1.38
C THR A 26 12.52 -19.99 -2.82
N LEU A 27 13.34 -18.93 -3.02
CA LEU A 27 14.75 -19.04 -3.46
C LEU A 27 15.49 -17.68 -3.31
N LEU A 28 16.81 -17.78 -3.12
CA LEU A 28 17.76 -16.71 -2.77
C LEU A 28 18.04 -15.75 -3.94
N LEU A 29 18.18 -14.46 -3.63
CA LEU A 29 19.28 -13.66 -4.18
C LEU A 29 19.57 -12.44 -3.29
N SER A 30 20.68 -12.51 -2.56
CA SER A 30 21.36 -11.34 -1.97
C SER A 30 21.99 -10.53 -3.09
N VAL A 31 21.98 -9.18 -3.02
CA VAL A 31 23.07 -8.33 -3.54
C VAL A 31 22.95 -6.88 -3.05
N VAL A 32 23.94 -6.49 -2.24
CA VAL A 32 24.76 -5.27 -2.27
C VAL A 32 24.04 -3.91 -2.39
N LEU A 33 23.80 -3.28 -1.24
CA LEU A 33 23.83 -1.82 -1.10
C LEU A 33 25.26 -1.38 -0.78
N LEU A 34 26.09 -1.18 -1.80
CA LEU A 34 27.35 -0.47 -1.65
C LEU A 34 27.64 0.47 -2.82
N ALA A 35 28.11 1.64 -2.42
CA ALA A 35 28.97 2.57 -3.14
C ALA A 35 28.27 3.70 -3.94
N GLY A 36 28.25 4.87 -3.31
CA GLY A 36 28.75 6.04 -4.00
C GLY A 36 30.28 5.96 -4.06
N CYS A 37 30.84 5.84 -5.26
CA CYS A 37 32.14 6.38 -5.70
C CYS A 37 32.40 5.97 -7.15
N ALA A 38 32.37 6.97 -8.03
CA ALA A 38 32.99 7.08 -9.36
C ALA A 38 33.40 5.79 -10.10
N GLY A 39 32.62 5.45 -11.12
CA GLY A 39 33.04 4.62 -12.24
C GLY A 39 31.91 4.47 -13.24
N ARG A 40 32.13 4.81 -14.51
CA ARG A 40 31.24 4.40 -15.61
C ARG A 40 31.24 2.87 -15.65
N GLY A 41 30.30 2.27 -14.93
CA GLY A 41 30.06 0.83 -14.85
C GLY A 41 28.65 0.57 -15.33
N ALA A 42 28.51 -0.45 -16.17
CA ALA A 42 27.28 -0.82 -16.87
C ALA A 42 26.04 -0.78 -15.97
N GLU A 43 24.95 -0.30 -16.57
CA GLU A 43 23.58 -0.43 -16.05
C GLU A 43 23.41 -1.84 -15.47
N PRO A 44 23.02 -1.97 -14.19
CA PRO A 44 22.85 -3.28 -13.59
C PRO A 44 21.81 -4.05 -14.42
N PRO A 45 22.05 -5.32 -14.77
CA PRO A 45 21.06 -6.09 -15.51
C PRO A 45 19.78 -6.12 -14.70
N LYS A 46 18.66 -5.69 -15.33
CA LYS A 46 17.33 -5.83 -14.74
C LYS A 46 17.19 -7.25 -14.20
N PRO A 47 16.75 -7.45 -12.95
CA PRO A 47 16.57 -8.79 -12.40
C PRO A 47 15.72 -9.58 -13.40
N ALA A 48 16.16 -10.81 -13.72
CA ALA A 48 15.61 -11.60 -14.83
C ALA A 48 14.10 -11.87 -14.70
N THR A 49 13.51 -11.61 -13.53
CA THR A 49 12.08 -11.66 -13.24
C THR A 49 11.70 -10.60 -12.21
N ASN A 50 10.69 -9.78 -12.48
CA ASN A 50 10.04 -8.88 -11.51
C ASN A 50 8.95 -9.68 -10.76
N PRO A 51 9.11 -9.98 -9.45
CA PRO A 51 8.18 -10.86 -8.75
C PRO A 51 6.77 -10.27 -8.59
N LEU A 52 6.63 -8.97 -8.36
CA LEU A 52 5.31 -8.31 -8.30
C LEU A 52 4.64 -8.30 -9.68
N GLU A 53 5.37 -8.02 -10.77
CA GLU A 53 4.84 -8.11 -12.14
C GLU A 53 4.31 -9.52 -12.43
N ASN A 54 5.13 -10.54 -12.18
CA ASN A 54 4.77 -11.94 -12.43
C ASN A 54 3.56 -12.38 -11.62
N MET A 55 3.48 -11.98 -10.35
CA MET A 55 2.34 -12.25 -9.50
C MET A 55 1.07 -11.61 -10.07
N ASN A 56 1.13 -10.34 -10.45
CA ASN A 56 -0.03 -9.63 -10.98
C ASN A 56 -0.47 -10.15 -12.37
N GLU A 57 0.46 -10.54 -13.25
CA GLU A 57 0.11 -11.19 -14.53
C GLU A 57 -0.55 -12.57 -14.33
N LEU A 58 -0.12 -13.32 -13.31
CA LEU A 58 -0.77 -14.58 -12.93
C LEU A 58 -2.19 -14.35 -12.39
N LEU A 59 -2.35 -13.36 -11.49
CA LEU A 59 -3.66 -13.00 -10.94
C LEU A 59 -4.61 -12.49 -12.03
N LEU A 60 -4.10 -11.69 -12.98
CA LEU A 60 -4.87 -11.26 -14.14
C LEU A 60 -5.34 -12.44 -14.99
N SER A 61 -4.44 -13.38 -15.28
CA SER A 61 -4.76 -14.59 -16.05
C SER A 61 -5.81 -15.46 -15.34
N LEU A 62 -5.75 -15.54 -14.01
CA LEU A 62 -6.75 -16.23 -13.20
C LEU A 62 -8.11 -15.50 -13.24
N ALA A 63 -8.12 -14.18 -13.07
CA ALA A 63 -9.33 -13.37 -13.11
C ALA A 63 -10.07 -13.49 -14.46
N GLN A 64 -9.33 -13.46 -15.57
CA GLN A 64 -9.89 -13.67 -16.91
C GLN A 64 -10.49 -15.08 -17.08
N ARG A 65 -9.88 -16.10 -16.49
CA ARG A 65 -10.47 -17.46 -16.49
C ARG A 65 -11.76 -17.49 -15.66
N LEU A 66 -11.77 -16.88 -14.49
CA LEU A 66 -12.95 -16.79 -13.64
C LEU A 66 -14.09 -16.03 -14.34
N GLU A 67 -13.78 -14.97 -15.09
CA GLU A 67 -14.75 -14.23 -15.91
C GLU A 67 -15.45 -15.17 -16.91
N THR A 68 -14.69 -16.03 -17.61
CA THR A 68 -15.25 -16.99 -18.58
C THR A 68 -16.06 -18.13 -17.96
N LEU A 69 -15.80 -18.43 -16.69
CA LEU A 69 -16.46 -19.52 -15.95
C LEU A 69 -17.65 -19.03 -15.11
N ALA A 70 -17.81 -17.71 -14.96
CA ALA A 70 -18.86 -17.12 -14.15
C ALA A 70 -20.23 -17.54 -14.67
N THR A 71 -21.09 -18.02 -13.77
CA THR A 71 -22.43 -18.50 -14.07
C THR A 71 -23.53 -17.52 -13.63
N GLY A 72 -23.17 -16.47 -12.90
CA GLY A 72 -24.08 -15.40 -12.49
C GLY A 72 -23.39 -14.08 -12.19
N ASP A 73 -24.20 -13.03 -12.01
CA ASP A 73 -23.72 -11.63 -11.90
C ASP A 73 -22.75 -11.41 -10.74
N ARG A 74 -22.96 -12.05 -9.59
CA ARG A 74 -22.04 -11.94 -8.44
C ARG A 74 -20.65 -12.48 -8.77
N GLU A 75 -20.58 -13.66 -9.39
CA GLU A 75 -19.32 -14.31 -9.77
C GLU A 75 -18.59 -13.49 -10.84
N LEU A 76 -19.34 -12.99 -11.82
CA LEU A 76 -18.81 -12.14 -12.88
C LEU A 76 -18.27 -10.81 -12.33
N ALA A 77 -19.01 -10.16 -11.41
CA ALA A 77 -18.57 -8.93 -10.76
C ALA A 77 -17.28 -9.13 -9.95
N LEU A 78 -17.16 -10.24 -9.22
CA LEU A 78 -15.94 -10.57 -8.47
C LEU A 78 -14.74 -10.84 -9.40
N ALA A 79 -14.94 -11.58 -10.50
CA ALA A 79 -13.89 -11.81 -11.48
C ALA A 79 -13.41 -10.51 -12.14
N LEU A 80 -14.34 -9.63 -12.52
CA LEU A 80 -14.05 -8.31 -13.07
C LEU A 80 -13.33 -7.40 -12.06
N ARG A 81 -13.67 -7.49 -10.76
CA ARG A 81 -12.93 -6.79 -9.70
C ARG A 81 -11.47 -7.24 -9.64
N SER A 82 -11.23 -8.55 -9.54
CA SER A 82 -9.87 -9.10 -9.48
C SER A 82 -9.06 -8.74 -10.73
N GLN A 83 -9.71 -8.71 -11.89
CA GLN A 83 -9.10 -8.23 -13.13
C GLN A 83 -8.75 -6.76 -13.04
N ALA A 84 -9.63 -5.91 -12.51
CA ALA A 84 -9.36 -4.48 -12.32
C ALA A 84 -8.17 -4.25 -11.37
N GLU A 85 -8.12 -4.92 -10.22
CA GLU A 85 -7.01 -4.83 -9.26
C GLU A 85 -5.67 -5.23 -9.89
N SER A 86 -5.66 -6.33 -10.63
CA SER A 86 -4.44 -6.82 -11.30
C SER A 86 -4.01 -5.88 -12.44
N LEU A 87 -4.96 -5.37 -13.24
CA LEU A 87 -4.68 -4.40 -14.29
C LEU A 87 -4.11 -3.10 -13.71
N ASP A 88 -4.69 -2.59 -12.63
CA ASP A 88 -4.20 -1.37 -11.99
C ASP A 88 -2.79 -1.55 -11.43
N SER A 89 -2.57 -2.68 -10.74
CA SER A 89 -1.26 -3.04 -10.20
C SER A 89 -0.19 -3.13 -11.28
N LEU A 90 -0.53 -3.63 -12.47
CA LEU A 90 0.33 -3.68 -13.67
C LEU A 90 0.48 -2.31 -14.37
N GLY A 91 -0.01 -1.22 -13.77
CA GLY A 91 0.03 0.13 -14.35
C GLY A 91 -0.95 0.34 -15.52
N ARG A 92 -1.90 -0.57 -15.74
CA ARG A 92 -2.95 -0.51 -16.78
C ARG A 92 -4.26 0.02 -16.17
N SER A 93 -4.19 1.17 -15.50
CA SER A 93 -5.28 1.74 -14.70
C SER A 93 -6.53 2.15 -15.50
N GLN A 94 -6.39 2.54 -16.78
CA GLN A 94 -7.55 2.89 -17.60
C GLN A 94 -8.39 1.64 -17.96
N PRO A 95 -7.82 0.54 -18.48
CA PRO A 95 -8.52 -0.74 -18.57
C PRO A 95 -9.06 -1.26 -17.23
N ALA A 96 -8.35 -1.01 -16.12
CA ALA A 96 -8.85 -1.37 -14.78
C ALA A 96 -10.15 -0.62 -14.44
N LEU A 97 -10.20 0.67 -14.73
CA LEU A 97 -11.39 1.50 -14.51
C LEU A 97 -12.60 0.99 -15.31
N GLU A 98 -12.37 0.58 -16.57
CA GLU A 98 -13.42 -0.01 -17.39
C GLU A 98 -13.93 -1.35 -16.83
N ALA A 99 -13.03 -2.19 -16.31
CA ALA A 99 -13.39 -3.46 -15.70
C ALA A 99 -14.19 -3.27 -14.40
N ILE A 100 -13.78 -2.35 -13.52
CA ILE A 100 -14.49 -2.10 -12.26
C ILE A 100 -15.85 -1.43 -12.48
N ASP A 101 -15.99 -0.58 -13.51
CA ASP A 101 -17.28 0.00 -13.89
C ASP A 101 -18.27 -1.06 -14.38
N LYS A 102 -17.80 -2.07 -15.13
CA LYS A 102 -18.62 -3.23 -15.50
C LYS A 102 -19.01 -4.06 -14.27
N ALA A 103 -18.08 -4.30 -13.35
CA ALA A 103 -18.37 -5.02 -12.12
C ALA A 103 -19.44 -4.31 -11.27
N LEU A 104 -19.36 -2.98 -11.15
CA LEU A 104 -20.33 -2.16 -10.42
C LEU A 104 -21.75 -2.24 -11.02
N ALA A 105 -21.86 -2.36 -12.34
CA ALA A 105 -23.15 -2.53 -13.02
C ALA A 105 -23.82 -3.89 -12.73
N LEU A 106 -23.05 -4.88 -12.29
CA LEU A 106 -23.49 -6.24 -11.96
C LEU A 106 -23.67 -6.48 -10.45
N ALA A 107 -23.33 -5.50 -9.60
CA ALA A 107 -23.31 -5.66 -8.15
C ALA A 107 -24.74 -5.97 -7.61
N PRO A 108 -24.97 -7.17 -7.04
CA PRO A 108 -26.30 -7.65 -6.68
C PRO A 108 -26.78 -7.11 -5.33
N ASP A 109 -25.86 -6.66 -4.47
CA ASP A 109 -26.12 -6.20 -3.12
C ASP A 109 -25.24 -4.98 -2.77
N ALA A 110 -25.54 -4.37 -1.62
CA ALA A 110 -24.85 -3.16 -1.17
C ALA A 110 -23.42 -3.45 -0.68
N GLU A 111 -23.18 -4.63 -0.12
CA GLU A 111 -21.88 -5.04 0.41
C GLU A 111 -20.86 -5.19 -0.72
N LEU A 112 -21.17 -5.96 -1.76
CA LEU A 112 -20.30 -6.08 -2.93
C LEU A 112 -20.12 -4.74 -3.62
N ARG A 113 -21.18 -3.92 -3.71
CA ARG A 113 -21.04 -2.57 -4.27
C ARG A 113 -20.03 -1.73 -3.49
N GLN A 114 -20.00 -1.83 -2.17
CA GLN A 114 -19.03 -1.11 -1.34
C GLN A 114 -17.60 -1.59 -1.62
N GLU A 115 -17.36 -2.91 -1.67
CA GLU A 115 -16.05 -3.48 -2.03
C GLU A 115 -15.57 -2.99 -3.40
N LEU A 116 -16.46 -2.98 -4.40
CA LEU A 116 -16.15 -2.51 -5.75
C LEU A 116 -15.84 -1.00 -5.81
N LEU A 117 -16.51 -0.21 -4.97
CA LEU A 117 -16.24 1.22 -4.83
C LEU A 117 -14.86 1.47 -4.21
N SER A 118 -14.42 0.66 -3.24
CA SER A 118 -13.06 0.73 -2.69
C SER A 118 -12.02 0.51 -3.78
N THR A 119 -12.15 -0.56 -4.57
CA THR A 119 -11.25 -0.84 -5.71
C THR A 119 -11.26 0.31 -6.72
N LYS A 120 -12.44 0.86 -7.04
CA LYS A 120 -12.56 2.00 -7.96
C LYS A 120 -11.84 3.24 -7.43
N ALA A 121 -11.91 3.52 -6.13
CA ALA A 121 -11.22 4.65 -5.54
C ALA A 121 -9.69 4.51 -5.63
N ALA A 122 -9.15 3.32 -5.40
CA ALA A 122 -7.72 3.04 -5.60
C ALA A 122 -7.29 3.26 -7.06
N ILE A 123 -8.06 2.75 -8.03
CA ILE A 123 -7.79 2.95 -9.47
C ILE A 123 -7.84 4.44 -9.85
N LEU A 124 -8.80 5.19 -9.31
CA LEU A 124 -8.89 6.63 -9.51
C LEU A 124 -7.66 7.36 -8.95
N PHE A 125 -7.17 6.94 -7.79
CA PHE A 125 -5.90 7.45 -7.28
C PHE A 125 -4.75 7.13 -8.24
N SER A 126 -4.61 5.90 -8.73
CA SER A 126 -3.58 5.50 -9.71
C SER A 126 -3.60 6.33 -11.00
N LEU A 127 -4.79 6.80 -11.41
CA LEU A 127 -5.02 7.70 -12.55
C LEU A 127 -4.75 9.19 -12.25
N ASP A 128 -4.17 9.53 -11.09
CA ASP A 128 -3.98 10.91 -10.61
C ASP A 128 -5.29 11.70 -10.42
N ARG A 129 -6.39 11.00 -10.11
CA ARG A 129 -7.73 11.58 -9.88
C ARG A 129 -8.10 11.56 -8.40
N ALA A 130 -7.21 12.10 -7.56
CA ALA A 130 -7.35 12.08 -6.09
C ALA A 130 -8.68 12.68 -5.59
N SER A 131 -9.17 13.76 -6.20
CA SER A 131 -10.47 14.36 -5.83
C SER A 131 -11.65 13.41 -6.09
N ASP A 132 -11.61 12.66 -7.20
CA ASP A 132 -12.67 11.71 -7.55
C ASP A 132 -12.63 10.48 -6.64
N ALA A 133 -11.42 10.01 -6.28
CA ALA A 133 -11.25 8.95 -5.30
C ALA A 133 -11.80 9.36 -3.92
N LEU A 134 -11.50 10.58 -3.47
CA LEU A 134 -12.02 11.11 -2.20
C LEU A 134 -13.54 11.29 -2.20
N ALA A 135 -14.15 11.60 -3.34
CA ALA A 135 -15.62 11.67 -3.46
C ALA A 135 -16.29 10.32 -3.15
N ILE A 136 -15.57 9.20 -3.31
CA ILE A 136 -16.00 7.86 -2.90
C ILE A 136 -15.62 7.57 -1.44
N LEU A 137 -14.35 7.79 -1.09
CA LEU A 137 -13.78 7.35 0.19
C LEU A 137 -14.31 8.16 1.38
N VAL A 138 -14.49 9.47 1.24
CA VAL A 138 -14.92 10.35 2.33
C VAL A 138 -16.27 9.93 2.94
N PRO A 139 -17.35 9.76 2.16
CA PRO A 139 -18.61 9.29 2.70
C PRO A 139 -18.54 7.83 3.17
N MET A 140 -17.78 6.96 2.48
CA MET A 140 -17.61 5.55 2.86
C MET A 140 -16.97 5.41 4.25
N LEU A 141 -15.96 6.21 4.54
CA LEU A 141 -15.15 6.16 5.77
C LEU A 141 -15.63 7.14 6.85
N GLY A 142 -16.68 7.92 6.58
CA GLY A 142 -17.18 8.95 7.50
C GLY A 142 -16.12 10.00 7.86
N LEU A 143 -15.26 10.40 6.91
CA LEU A 143 -14.13 11.31 7.16
C LEU A 143 -14.55 12.77 7.40
N GLU A 144 -15.79 13.14 7.09
CA GLU A 144 -16.35 14.48 7.34
C GLU A 144 -16.66 14.73 8.83
N GLN A 145 -16.82 13.67 9.61
CA GLN A 145 -17.26 13.73 11.00
C GLN A 145 -16.09 13.37 11.93
N SER A 146 -16.06 13.95 13.14
CA SER A 146 -15.18 13.43 14.19
C SER A 146 -15.57 11.98 14.52
N PRO A 147 -14.60 11.07 14.71
CA PRO A 147 -14.93 9.68 14.99
C PRO A 147 -15.71 9.60 16.31
N SER A 148 -16.84 8.90 16.31
CA SER A 148 -17.56 8.56 17.53
C SER A 148 -16.80 7.46 18.28
N ALA A 149 -16.97 7.40 19.61
CA ALA A 149 -16.40 6.30 20.42
C ALA A 149 -16.86 4.92 19.94
N GLU A 150 -18.03 4.85 19.28
CA GLU A 150 -18.59 3.65 18.68
C GLU A 150 -17.91 3.29 17.35
N GLN A 151 -17.53 4.26 16.52
CA GLN A 151 -16.72 4.01 15.30
C GLN A 151 -15.30 3.55 15.62
N MET A 152 -14.76 3.96 16.77
CA MET A 152 -13.47 3.48 17.27
C MET A 152 -13.55 2.09 17.92
N ALA A 153 -14.74 1.61 18.28
CA ALA A 153 -14.95 0.36 19.03
C ALA A 153 -15.71 -0.73 18.25
N ALA A 154 -16.47 -0.35 17.22
CA ALA A 154 -17.25 -1.27 16.42
C ALA A 154 -16.37 -1.89 15.33
N GLY A 155 -16.30 -3.22 15.33
CA GLY A 155 -15.77 -4.04 14.24
C GLY A 155 -16.58 -3.90 12.96
N GLN A 156 -16.51 -2.72 12.34
CA GLN A 156 -16.58 -2.60 10.89
C GLN A 156 -15.38 -3.37 10.33
N GLY A 157 -15.50 -4.00 9.17
CA GLY A 157 -14.38 -4.73 8.55
C GLY A 157 -13.10 -3.89 8.54
N ASP A 158 -11.93 -4.53 8.51
CA ASP A 158 -10.67 -3.81 8.41
C ASP A 158 -10.64 -2.97 7.11
N LEU A 159 -10.80 -1.65 7.27
CA LEU A 159 -10.79 -0.65 6.20
C LEU A 159 -9.46 0.11 6.15
N SER A 160 -8.39 -0.47 6.72
CA SER A 160 -7.09 0.22 6.82
C SER A 160 -6.54 0.59 5.44
N GLN A 161 -6.78 -0.24 4.41
CA GLN A 161 -6.38 0.05 3.04
C GLN A 161 -7.09 1.28 2.47
N GLU A 162 -8.40 1.41 2.67
CA GLU A 162 -9.17 2.57 2.24
C GLU A 162 -8.72 3.86 2.95
N TYR A 163 -8.38 3.78 4.24
CA TYR A 163 -7.79 4.90 4.97
C TYR A 163 -6.41 5.29 4.44
N ILE A 164 -5.56 4.33 4.07
CA ILE A 164 -4.25 4.58 3.44
C ILE A 164 -4.44 5.27 2.09
N VAL A 165 -5.30 4.75 1.21
CA VAL A 165 -5.59 5.38 -0.10
C VAL A 165 -6.13 6.80 0.09
N ALA A 166 -7.03 7.01 1.06
CA ALA A 166 -7.52 8.35 1.39
C ALA A 166 -6.39 9.28 1.86
N ALA A 167 -5.47 8.79 2.69
CA ALA A 167 -4.31 9.56 3.15
C ALA A 167 -3.42 9.99 1.97
N PHE A 168 -3.10 9.07 1.05
CA PHE A 168 -2.33 9.38 -0.15
C PHE A 168 -3.06 10.35 -1.10
N CYS A 169 -4.38 10.22 -1.23
CA CYS A 169 -5.19 11.21 -1.97
C CYS A 169 -5.08 12.61 -1.34
N TYR A 170 -5.17 12.72 -0.01
CA TYR A 170 -4.99 14.00 0.67
C TYR A 170 -3.56 14.53 0.56
N MET A 171 -2.54 13.68 0.65
CA MET A 171 -1.14 14.03 0.41
C MET A 171 -0.94 14.60 -1.00
N ARG A 172 -1.55 13.98 -2.01
CA ARG A 172 -1.52 14.43 -3.40
C ARG A 172 -2.14 15.81 -3.61
N LEU A 173 -3.13 16.16 -2.78
CA LEU A 173 -3.78 17.46 -2.76
C LEU A 173 -3.17 18.43 -1.72
N GLU A 174 -2.05 18.04 -1.09
CA GLU A 174 -1.36 18.79 -0.03
C GLU A 174 -2.27 19.16 1.17
N ARG A 175 -3.28 18.34 1.43
CA ARG A 175 -4.19 18.44 2.57
C ARG A 175 -3.64 17.66 3.76
N TRP A 176 -2.51 18.09 4.29
CA TRP A 176 -1.69 17.34 5.25
C TRP A 176 -2.43 16.92 6.54
N SER A 177 -3.22 17.81 7.13
CA SER A 177 -4.00 17.51 8.33
C SER A 177 -5.09 16.45 8.08
N ASP A 178 -5.68 16.44 6.89
CA ASP A 178 -6.67 15.45 6.51
C ASP A 178 -6.01 14.09 6.21
N ALA A 179 -4.81 14.10 5.63
CA ALA A 179 -4.01 12.90 5.44
C ALA A 179 -3.66 12.22 6.77
N ALA A 180 -3.17 13.00 7.75
CA ALA A 180 -2.88 12.47 9.08
C ALA A 180 -4.15 11.96 9.80
N ARG A 181 -5.29 12.65 9.64
CA ARG A 181 -6.57 12.17 10.19
C ARG A 181 -7.03 10.86 9.57
N ALA A 182 -6.81 10.66 8.27
CA ALA A 182 -7.13 9.39 7.62
C ALA A 182 -6.23 8.27 8.16
N LEU A 183 -4.92 8.52 8.28
CA LEU A 183 -3.97 7.57 8.86
C LEU A 183 -4.30 7.19 10.31
N SER A 184 -4.70 8.13 11.17
CA SER A 184 -5.01 7.82 12.57
C SER A 184 -6.30 6.99 12.76
N ARG A 185 -7.02 6.68 11.67
CA ARG A 185 -8.20 5.81 11.68
C ARG A 185 -7.92 4.38 11.19
N THR A 186 -6.70 4.07 10.77
CA THR A 186 -6.28 2.68 10.54
C THR A 186 -6.39 1.86 11.83
N GLN A 187 -6.57 0.55 11.72
CA GLN A 187 -6.83 -0.32 12.86
C GLN A 187 -5.73 -1.41 13.01
N PRO A 188 -4.48 -1.04 13.34
CA PRO A 188 -3.44 -2.03 13.60
C PRO A 188 -3.77 -2.88 14.83
N ALA A 189 -3.31 -4.14 14.84
CA ALA A 189 -3.58 -5.06 15.95
C ALA A 189 -2.87 -4.66 17.27
N GLY A 190 -1.83 -3.85 17.17
CA GLY A 190 -1.04 -3.36 18.29
C GLY A 190 0.11 -2.45 17.83
N PRO A 191 0.89 -1.90 18.76
CA PRO A 191 2.01 -1.02 18.42
C PRO A 191 3.18 -1.76 17.75
N GLU A 192 3.32 -3.07 17.95
CA GLU A 192 4.30 -3.91 17.25
C GLU A 192 3.85 -4.38 15.84
N ASP A 193 2.64 -4.02 15.42
CA ASP A 193 2.10 -4.42 14.12
C ASP A 193 2.79 -3.67 12.96
N ASP A 194 3.11 -4.37 11.87
CA ASP A 194 3.78 -3.78 10.70
C ASP A 194 2.95 -2.64 10.09
N LEU A 195 1.61 -2.72 10.12
CA LEU A 195 0.73 -1.63 9.70
C LEU A 195 0.92 -0.38 10.57
N ALA A 196 1.12 -0.55 11.88
CA ALA A 196 1.36 0.58 12.79
C ALA A 196 2.70 1.27 12.45
N ALA A 197 3.74 0.48 12.15
CA ALA A 197 5.05 1.00 11.73
C ALA A 197 4.98 1.69 10.36
N TYR A 198 4.29 1.10 9.38
CA TYR A 198 4.03 1.70 8.07
C TYR A 198 3.29 3.04 8.18
N VAL A 199 2.22 3.09 8.99
CA VAL A 199 1.43 4.30 9.22
C VAL A 199 2.27 5.40 9.88
N ALA A 200 3.11 5.04 10.86
CA ALA A 200 4.05 5.97 11.49
C ALA A 200 5.12 6.51 10.52
N LEU A 201 5.62 5.66 9.61
CA LEU A 201 6.55 6.08 8.57
C LEU A 201 5.89 7.07 7.59
N THR A 202 4.67 6.77 7.13
CA THR A 202 3.91 7.65 6.24
C THR A 202 3.60 8.98 6.93
N TYR A 203 3.24 8.95 8.21
CA TYR A 203 3.03 10.16 9.01
C TYR A 203 4.31 10.99 9.19
N SER A 204 5.47 10.35 9.33
CA SER A 204 6.78 11.04 9.38
C SER A 204 7.05 11.83 8.09
N TYR A 205 6.71 11.26 6.93
CA TYR A 205 6.73 11.98 5.65
C TYR A 205 5.77 13.19 5.64
N ILE A 206 4.54 13.03 6.13
CA ILE A 206 3.54 14.12 6.22
C ILE A 206 4.06 15.27 7.08
N LYS A 207 4.66 14.98 8.25
CA LYS A 207 5.23 16.01 9.13
C LYS A 207 6.34 16.80 8.43
N ALA A 208 7.26 16.10 7.77
CA ALA A 208 8.34 16.72 7.02
C ALA A 208 7.80 17.63 5.89
N ARG A 209 6.78 17.18 5.15
CA ARG A 209 6.17 17.96 4.06
C ARG A 209 5.30 19.13 4.52
N SER A 210 4.68 19.04 5.69
CA SER A 210 3.76 20.05 6.22
C SER A 210 4.45 21.15 7.05
N GLY A 211 5.79 21.08 7.22
CA GLY A 211 6.54 22.01 8.06
C GLY A 211 6.13 21.93 9.54
N GLU A 212 5.86 20.72 10.04
CA GLU A 212 5.50 20.42 11.45
C GLU A 212 4.14 20.99 11.93
N SER A 213 3.30 21.50 11.04
CA SER A 213 1.98 22.05 11.39
C SER A 213 0.92 20.99 11.74
N VAL A 214 1.24 19.71 11.55
CA VAL A 214 0.35 18.58 11.78
C VAL A 214 0.76 17.81 13.03
N SER A 215 -0.21 17.56 13.92
CA SER A 215 -0.04 16.76 15.14
C SER A 215 -1.22 15.80 15.33
N ASP A 216 -0.94 14.58 15.75
CA ASP A 216 -1.93 13.59 16.17
C ASP A 216 -1.29 12.73 17.27
N ALA A 217 -1.91 12.68 18.44
CA ALA A 217 -1.30 12.10 19.64
C ALA A 217 -1.00 10.60 19.51
N TRP A 218 -1.84 9.85 18.79
CA TRP A 218 -1.59 8.42 18.59
C TRP A 218 -0.46 8.21 17.59
N LEU A 219 -0.48 8.94 16.45
CA LEU A 219 0.58 8.85 15.45
C LEU A 219 1.94 9.33 15.99
N ASP A 220 1.97 10.40 16.77
CA ASP A 220 3.19 10.89 17.41
C ASP A 220 3.76 9.83 18.39
N ALA A 221 2.91 9.18 19.20
CA ALA A 221 3.35 8.10 20.08
C ALA A 221 3.83 6.86 19.31
N GLN A 222 3.15 6.51 18.21
CA GLN A 222 3.53 5.38 17.37
C GLN A 222 4.87 5.62 16.65
N VAL A 223 5.15 6.85 16.21
CA VAL A 223 6.46 7.23 15.66
C VAL A 223 7.58 7.03 16.68
N GLU A 224 7.39 7.45 17.93
CA GLU A 224 8.37 7.20 19.00
C GLU A 224 8.54 5.70 19.29
N PHE A 225 7.43 4.95 19.35
CA PHE A 225 7.46 3.52 19.59
C PHE A 225 8.21 2.77 18.49
N SER A 226 7.83 2.96 17.23
CA SER A 226 8.45 2.27 16.09
C SER A 226 9.90 2.67 15.92
N ALA A 227 10.27 3.95 16.12
CA ALA A 227 11.68 4.36 16.08
C ALA A 227 12.55 3.64 17.12
N ALA A 228 12.00 3.35 18.30
CA ALA A 228 12.73 2.70 19.39
C ALA A 228 12.72 1.17 19.34
N ASN A 229 11.68 0.55 18.78
CA ASN A 229 11.42 -0.88 18.92
C ASN A 229 11.42 -1.66 17.59
N ASP A 230 11.20 -1.00 16.45
CA ASP A 230 11.19 -1.65 15.15
C ASP A 230 12.64 -1.83 14.63
N ALA A 231 13.10 -3.08 14.63
CA ALA A 231 14.43 -3.45 14.15
C ALA A 231 14.49 -3.66 12.62
N GLY A 232 13.36 -3.50 11.93
CA GLY A 232 13.20 -3.65 10.49
C GLY A 232 13.54 -2.37 9.72
N HIS A 233 13.06 -2.33 8.48
CA HIS A 233 13.29 -1.20 7.58
C HIS A 233 12.39 0.00 7.94
N TYR A 234 11.16 -0.23 8.43
CA TYR A 234 10.28 0.84 8.91
C TYR A 234 10.93 1.65 10.05
N GLY A 235 11.42 0.99 11.10
CA GLY A 235 12.09 1.68 12.20
C GLY A 235 13.28 2.52 11.74
N ALA A 236 14.11 1.98 10.85
CA ALA A 236 15.27 2.69 10.31
C ALA A 236 14.88 3.91 9.45
N LEU A 237 13.80 3.82 8.66
CA LEU A 237 13.29 4.94 7.88
C LEU A 237 12.63 6.00 8.76
N ILE A 238 11.95 5.61 9.85
CA ILE A 238 11.40 6.56 10.83
C ILE A 238 12.54 7.31 11.52
N GLN A 239 13.61 6.61 11.93
CA GLN A 239 14.82 7.23 12.49
C GLN A 239 15.47 8.21 11.48
N MET A 240 15.51 7.86 10.20
CA MET A 240 16.02 8.74 9.14
C MET A 240 15.26 10.08 9.12
N TRP A 241 13.93 10.07 9.18
CA TRP A 241 13.12 11.31 9.24
C TRP A 241 13.39 12.16 10.49
N ARG A 242 14.01 11.59 11.52
CA ARG A 242 14.44 12.29 12.75
C ARG A 242 15.91 12.73 12.70
N GLY A 243 16.59 12.52 11.57
CA GLY A 243 18.00 12.87 11.36
C GLY A 243 18.99 11.78 11.74
N ASP A 244 18.56 10.59 12.15
CA ASP A 244 19.43 9.45 12.42
C ASP A 244 19.31 8.40 11.32
N PHE A 245 20.20 8.48 10.32
CA PHE A 245 20.14 7.61 9.15
C PHE A 245 21.11 6.44 9.25
N ASN A 246 20.56 5.24 9.51
CA ASN A 246 21.31 4.00 9.58
C ASN A 246 21.13 3.12 8.33
N ARG A 247 22.06 3.23 7.38
CA ARG A 247 22.05 2.45 6.14
C ARG A 247 22.18 0.94 6.36
N ASP A 248 22.96 0.53 7.36
CA ASP A 248 23.21 -0.89 7.64
C ASP A 248 21.95 -1.57 8.18
N GLN A 249 21.16 -0.85 9.00
CA GLN A 249 19.89 -1.36 9.49
C GLN A 249 18.88 -1.56 8.36
N ILE A 250 18.76 -0.59 7.43
CA ILE A 250 17.90 -0.74 6.24
C ILE A 250 18.33 -1.95 5.41
N ALA A 251 19.62 -2.07 5.11
CA ALA A 251 20.15 -3.19 4.34
C ALA A 251 19.87 -4.54 5.02
N LYS A 252 20.04 -4.61 6.35
CA LYS A 252 19.72 -5.80 7.13
C LYS A 252 18.23 -6.13 7.08
N GLY A 253 17.35 -5.15 7.27
CA GLY A 253 15.90 -5.30 7.18
C GLY A 253 15.46 -5.85 5.82
N LEU A 254 15.92 -5.25 4.74
CA LEU A 254 15.63 -5.71 3.37
C LEU A 254 16.16 -7.12 3.08
N SER A 255 17.32 -7.49 3.64
CA SER A 255 17.90 -8.82 3.45
C SER A 255 17.13 -9.94 4.14
N ALA A 256 16.29 -9.61 5.13
CA ALA A 256 15.44 -10.57 5.82
C ALA A 256 14.18 -10.93 4.99
N LEU A 257 13.76 -10.05 4.09
CA LEU A 257 12.60 -10.20 3.21
C LEU A 257 12.97 -10.95 1.93
N LYS A 258 11.98 -11.52 1.23
CA LYS A 258 12.18 -12.23 -0.04
C LYS A 258 11.02 -11.99 -1.02
N GLY A 259 11.30 -12.16 -2.31
CA GLY A 259 10.25 -12.16 -3.34
C GLY A 259 9.51 -10.83 -3.42
N THR A 260 8.17 -10.89 -3.38
CA THR A 260 7.30 -9.72 -3.46
C THR A 260 7.46 -8.79 -2.26
N GLU A 261 7.54 -9.34 -1.03
CA GLU A 261 7.74 -8.56 0.20
C GLU A 261 9.03 -7.72 0.14
N GLN A 262 10.12 -8.31 -0.37
CA GLN A 262 11.38 -7.59 -0.51
C GLN A 262 11.31 -6.50 -1.57
N GLN A 263 10.64 -6.77 -2.69
CA GLN A 263 10.51 -5.79 -3.77
C GLN A 263 9.64 -4.61 -3.34
N ASP A 264 8.56 -4.89 -2.62
CA ASP A 264 7.64 -3.89 -2.09
C ASP A 264 8.35 -2.98 -1.07
N ALA A 265 8.98 -3.58 -0.06
CA ALA A 265 9.77 -2.84 0.94
C ALA A 265 10.92 -2.03 0.30
N LEU A 266 11.55 -2.53 -0.77
CA LEU A 266 12.55 -1.76 -1.51
C LEU A 266 11.94 -0.57 -2.24
N GLY A 267 10.71 -0.69 -2.75
CA GLY A 267 9.93 0.41 -3.30
C GLY A 267 9.69 1.51 -2.29
N GLU A 268 9.21 1.15 -1.10
CA GLU A 268 8.99 2.07 0.02
C GLU A 268 10.30 2.76 0.46
N VAL A 269 11.39 2.00 0.63
CA VAL A 269 12.71 2.54 1.01
C VAL A 269 13.20 3.55 -0.03
N LEU A 270 13.10 3.23 -1.32
CA LEU A 270 13.52 4.13 -2.39
C LEU A 270 12.66 5.39 -2.41
N PHE A 271 11.35 5.27 -2.21
CA PHE A 271 10.44 6.42 -2.11
C PHE A 271 10.81 7.33 -0.94
N HIS A 272 10.93 6.79 0.26
CA HIS A 272 11.24 7.60 1.43
C HIS A 272 12.63 8.21 1.36
N ARG A 273 13.63 7.47 0.84
CA ARG A 273 14.99 8.02 0.70
C ARG A 273 15.06 9.12 -0.37
N MET A 274 14.34 8.96 -1.48
CA MET A 274 14.18 10.00 -2.51
C MET A 274 13.54 11.24 -1.89
N ALA A 275 12.43 11.08 -1.15
CA ALA A 275 11.74 12.19 -0.51
C ALA A 275 12.63 12.90 0.50
N TYR A 276 13.38 12.14 1.32
CA TYR A 276 14.31 12.70 2.29
C TYR A 276 15.43 13.50 1.61
N ALA A 277 16.02 12.96 0.53
CA ALA A 277 17.02 13.68 -0.28
C ALA A 277 16.48 15.03 -0.76
N ARG A 278 15.25 15.02 -1.29
CA ARG A 278 14.62 16.21 -1.87
C ARG A 278 14.23 17.26 -0.83
N TYR A 279 13.58 16.84 0.26
CA TYR A 279 12.88 17.78 1.15
C TYR A 279 13.66 18.08 2.44
N VAL A 280 14.65 17.27 2.79
CA VAL A 280 15.44 17.44 4.01
C VAL A 280 16.90 17.74 3.69
N GLU A 281 17.52 16.99 2.77
CA GLU A 281 18.93 17.20 2.39
C GLU A 281 19.11 18.31 1.34
N ASP A 282 18.02 18.78 0.71
CA ASP A 282 18.05 19.72 -0.44
C ASP A 282 18.97 19.23 -1.58
N ASP A 283 18.96 17.91 -1.84
CA ASP A 283 19.76 17.23 -2.84
C ASP A 283 18.87 16.71 -3.99
N PRO A 284 18.57 17.56 -5.01
CA PRO A 284 17.71 17.19 -6.13
C PRO A 284 18.34 16.15 -7.06
N ASP A 285 19.67 16.07 -7.13
CA ASP A 285 20.37 15.11 -7.98
C ASP A 285 20.26 13.70 -7.39
N MET A 286 20.47 13.56 -6.09
CA MET A 286 20.24 12.31 -5.36
C MET A 286 18.77 11.89 -5.43
N ALA A 287 17.83 12.83 -5.29
CA ALA A 287 16.41 12.53 -5.42
C ALA A 287 16.07 11.99 -6.82
N ALA A 288 16.62 12.58 -7.89
CA ALA A 288 16.41 12.13 -9.25
C ALA A 288 17.03 10.74 -9.51
N GLU A 289 18.21 10.46 -8.97
CA GLU A 289 18.84 9.14 -9.04
C GLU A 289 17.97 8.06 -8.37
N LEU A 290 17.51 8.34 -7.14
CA LEU A 290 16.68 7.40 -6.38
C LEU A 290 15.31 7.17 -7.03
N TYR A 291 14.73 8.21 -7.65
CA TYR A 291 13.53 8.06 -8.46
C TYR A 291 13.78 7.15 -9.68
N GLY A 292 14.91 7.34 -10.38
CA GLY A 292 15.30 6.47 -11.49
C GLY A 292 15.36 5.00 -11.05
N ARG A 293 16.00 4.74 -9.91
CA ARG A 293 16.08 3.40 -9.31
C ARG A 293 14.72 2.83 -8.92
N LEU A 294 13.82 3.64 -8.37
CA LEU A 294 12.45 3.24 -8.06
C LEU A 294 11.68 2.87 -9.33
N ASN A 295 11.85 3.64 -10.40
CA ASN A 295 11.20 3.37 -11.67
C ASN A 295 11.78 2.13 -12.39
N ASP A 296 13.08 1.90 -12.28
CA ASP A 296 13.73 0.69 -12.80
C ASP A 296 13.34 -0.57 -12.01
N LEU A 297 13.10 -0.43 -10.70
CA LEU A 297 12.57 -1.49 -9.85
C LEU A 297 11.15 -1.89 -10.26
N ALA A 298 10.33 -0.92 -10.67
CA ALA A 298 8.93 -1.07 -11.04
C ALA A 298 8.14 -1.96 -10.06
N PRO A 299 7.98 -1.54 -8.79
CA PRO A 299 7.24 -2.30 -7.79
C PRO A 299 5.72 -2.22 -8.09
N TYR A 300 5.25 -3.03 -9.04
CA TYR A 300 3.86 -3.05 -9.51
C TYR A 300 2.86 -3.23 -8.35
N GLY A 301 1.91 -2.30 -8.23
CA GLY A 301 0.92 -2.23 -7.16
C GLY A 301 1.33 -1.38 -5.95
N ASN A 302 2.60 -0.99 -5.83
CA ASN A 302 3.07 -0.18 -4.71
C ASN A 302 2.58 1.28 -4.79
N ILE A 303 1.91 1.76 -3.72
CA ILE A 303 1.26 3.07 -3.69
C ILE A 303 2.27 4.22 -3.66
N GLU A 304 3.43 4.02 -3.04
CA GLU A 304 4.52 4.99 -3.00
C GLU A 304 5.12 5.23 -4.39
N TRP A 305 5.25 4.18 -5.21
CA TRP A 305 5.69 4.30 -6.60
C TRP A 305 4.68 5.04 -7.47
N ILE A 306 3.39 4.71 -7.32
CA ILE A 306 2.29 5.43 -7.98
C ILE A 306 2.34 6.92 -7.60
N TYR A 307 2.43 7.22 -6.31
CA TYR A 307 2.47 8.58 -5.80
C TYR A 307 3.73 9.35 -6.24
N ALA A 308 4.90 8.70 -6.24
CA ALA A 308 6.15 9.31 -6.74
C ALA A 308 6.02 9.78 -8.20
N ARG A 309 5.39 8.98 -9.06
CA ARG A 309 5.16 9.34 -10.47
C ARG A 309 4.25 10.56 -10.62
N GLN A 310 3.24 10.68 -9.75
CA GLN A 310 2.31 11.82 -9.74
C GLN A 310 3.01 13.13 -9.32
N LEU A 311 3.93 13.05 -8.35
CA LEU A 311 4.71 14.20 -7.89
C LEU A 311 5.63 14.80 -8.97
N ILE A 312 6.04 14.01 -9.96
CA ILE A 312 6.95 14.47 -11.03
C ILE A 312 6.17 14.95 -12.27
N GLY A 313 4.95 14.43 -12.49
CA GLY A 313 4.05 14.91 -13.56
C GLY A 313 3.60 16.37 -13.41
N THR A 314 3.77 16.96 -12.23
CA THR A 314 3.49 18.37 -11.92
C THR A 314 4.70 19.30 -12.13
N VAL A 315 5.84 18.77 -12.61
CA VAL A 315 7.01 19.55 -13.02
C VAL A 315 7.05 19.66 -14.56
N ARG A 316 6.16 20.48 -15.12
CA ARG A 316 6.30 21.10 -16.44
C ARG A 316 5.79 22.54 -16.40
#